data_AF-A0A0B6Y1W3-F1
#
_entry.id   AF-A0A0B6Y1W3-F1
#
_cell.length_a   1.000
_cell.length_b   1.000
_cell.length_c   1.000
_cell.angle_alpha   90.00
_cell.angle_beta   90.00
_cell.angle_gamma   90.00
#
_symmetry.space_group_name_H-M   'P 1'
#
loop_
_entity.id
_entity.type
_entity.pdbx_description
1 polymer ?
#
loop_
_entity_poly.entity_id
_entity_poly.type
_entity_poly.pdbx_seq_one_letter_code
_entity_poly.pdbx_strand_id
1 'polypeptide(L)'
;KGEEFLQVDLTTLLPILGSERLHIENESQVLEAGIEWITADLPLRRKYLLHVLNHIRMNLISQRHLFRVIDSCNDHGIKIALTRYTSPSEASKILSTHGTYLPLTLTNVITPSWPRQ
;
A
#
# COMPACT_ATOMS: atom_id res chain seq x y z
N LYS A 1 12.26 4.44 -18.98
CA LYS A 1 13.28 3.38 -18.74
C LYS A 1 12.67 2.45 -17.69
N GLY A 2 11.99 1.37 -18.11
CA GLY A 2 11.20 0.54 -17.18
C GLY A 2 10.04 -0.28 -17.78
N GLU A 3 9.76 -0.21 -19.09
CA GLU A 3 8.60 -0.88 -19.67
C GLU A 3 8.72 -2.42 -19.66
N GLU A 4 9.95 -2.96 -19.76
CA GLU A 4 10.20 -4.40 -19.62
C GLU A 4 9.79 -4.93 -18.24
N PHE A 5 9.98 -4.14 -17.18
CA PHE A 5 9.57 -4.51 -15.82
C PHE A 5 8.05 -4.58 -15.68
N LEU A 6 7.31 -3.72 -16.39
CA LEU A 6 5.85 -3.70 -16.38
C LEU A 6 5.25 -4.92 -17.09
N GLN A 7 6.01 -5.61 -17.95
CA GLN A 7 5.58 -6.82 -18.65
C GLN A 7 5.94 -8.11 -17.89
N VAL A 8 6.68 -8.02 -16.78
CA VAL A 8 7.09 -9.18 -15.98
C VAL A 8 5.88 -9.80 -15.26
N ASP A 9 5.74 -11.11 -15.34
CA ASP A 9 4.74 -11.87 -14.59
C ASP A 9 4.93 -11.77 -13.07
N LEU A 10 3.83 -11.89 -12.32
CA LEU A 10 3.81 -11.87 -10.86
C LEU A 10 4.84 -12.83 -10.25
N THR A 11 4.94 -14.04 -10.79
CA THR A 11 5.83 -15.12 -10.32
C THR A 11 7.29 -14.71 -10.33
N THR A 12 7.66 -13.84 -11.26
CA THR A 12 9.01 -13.29 -11.41
C THR A 12 9.16 -11.98 -10.63
N LEU A 13 8.10 -11.17 -10.55
CA LEU A 13 8.07 -9.92 -9.79
C LEU A 13 8.24 -10.13 -8.28
N LEU A 14 7.52 -11.08 -7.68
CA LEU A 14 7.55 -11.34 -6.23
C LEU A 14 8.96 -11.65 -5.67
N PRO A 15 9.74 -12.58 -6.25
CA PRO A 15 11.09 -12.86 -5.76
C PRO A 15 12.04 -11.70 -6.03
N ILE A 16 11.78 -10.87 -7.05
CA ILE A 16 12.54 -9.64 -7.30
C ILE A 16 12.27 -8.64 -6.17
N LEU A 17 11.00 -8.31 -5.89
CA LEU A 17 10.63 -7.36 -4.83
C LEU A 17 11.06 -7.82 -3.43
N GLY A 18 11.07 -9.13 -3.18
CA GLY A 18 11.56 -9.70 -1.93
C GLY A 18 13.07 -9.94 -1.89
N SER A 19 13.80 -9.70 -2.98
CA SER A 19 15.23 -9.98 -3.05
C SER A 19 16.01 -8.88 -2.35
N GLU A 20 16.80 -9.26 -1.34
CA GLU A 20 17.74 -8.36 -0.66
C GLU A 20 18.93 -7.95 -1.56
N ARG A 21 19.04 -8.54 -2.75
CA ARG A 21 20.07 -8.25 -3.76
C ARG A 21 19.69 -7.12 -4.71
N LEU A 22 18.48 -6.58 -4.59
CA LEU A 22 18.04 -5.49 -5.44
C LEU A 22 18.82 -4.24 -4.99
N HIS A 23 19.49 -3.56 -5.94
CA HIS A 23 20.36 -2.42 -5.67
C HIS A 23 19.53 -1.14 -5.45
N ILE A 24 18.69 -1.18 -4.42
CA ILE A 24 17.73 -0.15 -4.03
C ILE A 24 18.21 0.45 -2.71
N GLU A 25 18.37 1.77 -2.70
CA GLU A 25 18.79 2.49 -1.51
C GLU A 25 17.70 2.55 -0.44
N ASN A 26 16.42 2.41 -0.83
CA ASN A 26 15.26 2.52 0.06
C ASN A 26 14.09 1.65 -0.42
N GLU A 27 13.38 1.00 0.52
CA GLU A 27 12.16 0.22 0.24
C GLU A 27 11.01 1.05 -0.34
N SER A 28 11.08 2.37 -0.19
CA SER A 28 10.13 3.27 -0.84
C SER A 28 10.15 3.16 -2.38
N GLN A 29 11.30 2.86 -2.98
CA GLN A 29 11.40 2.62 -4.43
C GLN A 29 10.74 1.29 -4.84
N VAL A 30 10.81 0.27 -3.98
CA VAL A 30 10.15 -1.03 -4.20
C VAL A 30 8.64 -0.87 -4.21
N LEU A 31 8.11 -0.06 -3.29
CA LEU A 31 6.70 0.30 -3.27
C LEU A 31 6.30 1.04 -4.55
N GLU A 32 7.03 2.07 -4.95
CA GLU A 32 6.71 2.85 -6.16
C GLU A 32 6.71 1.95 -7.41
N ALA A 33 7.72 1.10 -7.57
CA ALA A 33 7.81 0.14 -8.66
C ALA A 33 6.66 -0.89 -8.64
N GLY A 34 6.31 -1.42 -7.45
CA GLY A 34 5.20 -2.35 -7.28
C GLY A 34 3.85 -1.71 -7.63
N ILE A 35 3.64 -0.46 -7.23
CA ILE A 35 2.44 0.31 -7.57
C ILE A 35 2.39 0.60 -9.07
N GLU A 36 3.49 1.03 -9.68
CA GLU A 36 3.56 1.28 -11.12
C GLU A 36 3.24 0.01 -11.93
N TRP A 37 3.77 -1.14 -11.49
CA TRP A 37 3.46 -2.45 -12.08
C TRP A 37 1.98 -2.81 -12.01
N ILE A 38 1.31 -2.51 -10.88
CA ILE A 38 -0.13 -2.75 -10.74
C ILE A 38 -0.93 -1.76 -11.59
N THR A 39 -0.46 -0.52 -11.67
CA THR A 39 -1.14 0.56 -12.42
C THR A 39 -1.11 0.29 -13.92
N ALA A 40 -0.07 -0.39 -14.42
CA ALA A 40 0.04 -0.81 -15.82
C ALA A 40 -1.07 -1.78 -16.28
N ASP A 41 -1.56 -2.67 -15.40
CA ASP A 41 -2.69 -3.56 -15.71
C ASP A 41 -3.66 -3.66 -14.51
N LEU A 42 -4.26 -2.54 -14.13
CA LEU A 42 -5.22 -2.43 -13.02
C LEU A 42 -6.29 -3.55 -12.96
N PRO A 43 -7.03 -3.87 -14.02
CA PRO A 43 -8.15 -4.82 -13.92
C PRO A 43 -7.69 -6.24 -13.58
N LEU A 44 -6.51 -6.66 -14.03
CA LEU A 44 -5.98 -8.00 -13.81
C LEU A 44 -5.07 -8.07 -12.58
N ARG A 45 -4.33 -6.99 -12.29
CA ARG A 45 -3.29 -6.97 -11.26
C ARG A 45 -3.74 -6.45 -9.90
N ARG A 46 -4.88 -5.76 -9.81
CA ARG A 46 -5.43 -5.27 -8.53
C ARG A 46 -5.68 -6.38 -7.51
N LYS A 47 -6.02 -7.60 -7.95
CA LYS A 47 -6.16 -8.77 -7.05
C LYS A 47 -4.84 -9.21 -6.41
N TYR A 48 -3.72 -8.92 -7.07
CA TYR A 48 -2.39 -9.26 -6.57
C TYR A 48 -1.76 -8.14 -5.73
N LEU A 49 -2.39 -6.97 -5.65
CA LEU A 49 -1.90 -5.82 -4.86
C LEU A 49 -1.54 -6.21 -3.43
N LEU A 50 -2.44 -6.88 -2.71
CA LEU A 50 -2.17 -7.34 -1.35
C LEU A 50 -1.00 -8.33 -1.31
N HIS A 51 -0.88 -9.19 -2.32
CA HIS A 51 0.19 -10.18 -2.41
C HIS A 51 1.54 -9.49 -2.62
N VAL A 52 1.60 -8.50 -3.51
CA VAL A 52 2.77 -7.66 -3.75
C VAL A 52 3.16 -6.89 -2.48
N LEU A 53 2.19 -6.19 -1.86
CA LEU A 53 2.43 -5.44 -0.62
C LEU A 53 2.88 -6.32 0.54
N ASN A 54 2.48 -7.59 0.58
CA ASN A 54 2.92 -8.54 1.61
C ASN A 54 4.37 -8.98 1.44
N HIS A 55 4.90 -8.96 0.21
CA HIS A 55 6.32 -9.20 -0.06
C HIS A 55 7.18 -7.96 0.18
N ILE A 56 6.59 -6.76 0.14
CA ILE A 56 7.28 -5.50 0.40
C ILE A 56 7.36 -5.29 1.91
N ARG A 57 8.55 -4.92 2.39
CA ARG A 57 8.78 -4.69 3.82
C ARG A 57 8.23 -3.32 4.23
N MET A 58 6.90 -3.22 4.33
CA MET A 58 6.19 -1.98 4.68
C MET A 58 6.69 -1.33 5.98
N ASN A 59 7.27 -2.11 6.90
CA ASN A 59 7.88 -1.63 8.15
C ASN A 59 9.13 -0.74 7.93
N LEU A 60 9.79 -0.85 6.78
CA LEU A 60 10.96 -0.03 6.41
C LEU A 60 10.56 1.24 5.65
N ILE A 61 9.28 1.39 5.28
CA ILE A 61 8.82 2.53 4.49
C ILE A 61 8.37 3.65 5.42
N SER A 62 8.96 4.84 5.23
CA SER A 62 8.52 6.04 5.95
C SER A 62 7.08 6.43 5.58
N GLN A 63 6.27 6.75 6.57
CA GLN A 63 4.86 7.15 6.36
C GLN A 63 4.71 8.35 5.43
N ARG A 64 5.65 9.31 5.47
CA ARG A 64 5.67 10.44 4.54
C ARG A 64 5.74 10.00 3.08
N HIS A 65 6.53 8.98 2.80
CA HIS A 65 6.70 8.46 1.45
C HIS A 65 5.50 7.63 1.02
N LEU A 66 4.97 6.81 1.93
CA LEU A 66 3.75 6.05 1.69
C LEU A 66 2.58 6.98 1.34
N PHE A 67 2.43 8.10 2.04
CA PHE A 67 1.42 9.12 1.73
C PHE A 67 1.60 9.71 0.32
N ARG A 68 2.84 10.05 -0.06
CA ARG A 68 3.12 10.57 -1.41
C ARG A 68 2.72 9.58 -2.49
N VAL A 69 3.00 8.28 -2.29
CA VAL A 69 2.61 7.23 -3.24
C VAL A 69 1.09 7.07 -3.29
N ILE A 70 0.41 7.11 -2.14
CA ILE A 70 -1.06 7.09 -2.07
C ILE A 70 -1.66 8.25 -2.84
N ASP A 71 -1.14 9.47 -2.65
CA ASP A 71 -1.65 10.68 -3.30
C ASP A 71 -1.50 10.60 -4.83
N SER A 72 -0.34 10.14 -5.30
CA SER A 72 -0.06 9.91 -6.72
C SER A 72 -0.93 8.83 -7.37
N CYS A 73 -1.53 7.92 -6.60
CA CYS A 73 -2.40 6.87 -7.14
C CYS A 73 -3.78 7.42 -7.52
N ASN A 74 -4.23 7.19 -8.75
CA ASN A 74 -5.61 7.54 -9.13
C ASN A 74 -6.65 6.49 -8.69
N ASP A 75 -6.23 5.23 -8.48
CA ASP A 75 -7.15 4.14 -8.10
C ASP A 75 -7.44 4.11 -6.60
N HIS A 76 -8.73 4.16 -6.26
CA HIS A 76 -9.22 4.15 -4.89
C HIS A 76 -8.93 2.83 -4.15
N GLY A 77 -8.90 1.71 -4.88
CA GLY A 77 -8.56 0.40 -4.30
C GLY A 77 -7.12 0.36 -3.80
N ILE A 78 -6.20 0.94 -4.56
CA ILE A 78 -4.79 1.07 -4.15
C ILE A 78 -4.67 1.97 -2.93
N LYS A 79 -5.32 3.14 -2.94
CA LYS A 79 -5.33 4.08 -1.81
C LYS A 79 -5.82 3.42 -0.52
N ILE A 80 -6.99 2.77 -0.56
CA ILE A 80 -7.56 2.06 0.59
C ILE A 80 -6.61 0.94 1.05
N ALA A 81 -5.95 0.28 0.11
CA ALA A 81 -5.03 -0.80 0.43
C ALA A 81 -3.72 -0.36 1.05
N LEU A 82 -3.26 0.85 0.77
CA LEU A 82 -2.08 1.42 1.40
C LEU A 82 -2.45 2.10 2.72
N THR A 83 -3.66 2.65 2.85
CA THR A 83 -4.19 3.23 4.08
C THR A 83 -4.18 2.27 5.27
N ARG A 84 -4.37 0.96 5.06
CA ARG A 84 -4.23 -0.04 6.15
C ARG A 84 -2.82 -0.15 6.72
N TYR A 85 -1.80 0.33 6.01
CA TYR A 85 -0.41 0.36 6.47
C TYR A 85 0.02 1.76 6.96
N THR A 86 -0.84 2.77 6.87
CA THR A 86 -0.56 4.12 7.38
C THR A 86 -1.14 4.31 8.79
N SER A 87 -0.63 5.30 9.52
CA SER A 87 -1.16 5.64 10.84
C SER A 87 -2.66 5.95 10.78
N PRO A 88 -3.46 5.58 11.79
CA PRO A 88 -4.90 5.84 11.82
C PRO A 88 -5.24 7.33 11.69
N SER A 89 -4.38 8.22 12.18
CA SER A 89 -4.51 9.68 12.02
C SER A 89 -4.42 10.14 10.56
N GLU A 90 -3.56 9.50 9.77
CA GLU A 90 -3.37 9.81 8.34
C GLU A 90 -4.41 9.07 7.48
N ALA A 91 -4.78 7.85 7.88
CA ALA A 91 -5.85 7.08 7.29
C ALA A 91 -7.17 7.87 7.29
N SER A 92 -7.48 8.52 8.41
CA SER A 92 -8.67 9.38 8.53
C SER A 92 -8.67 10.51 7.50
N LYS A 93 -7.52 11.15 7.22
CA LYS A 93 -7.44 12.20 6.18
C LYS A 93 -7.73 11.65 4.79
N ILE A 94 -7.11 10.52 4.44
CA ILE A 94 -7.28 9.88 3.12
C ILE A 94 -8.71 9.38 2.91
N LEU A 95 -9.35 8.84 3.96
CA LEU A 95 -10.70 8.32 3.93
C LEU A 95 -11.78 9.42 4.01
N SER A 96 -11.52 10.49 4.78
CA SER A 96 -12.43 11.62 4.93
C SER A 96 -12.62 12.38 3.61
N THR A 97 -11.58 12.48 2.80
CA THR A 97 -11.65 13.11 1.48
C THR A 97 -12.57 12.35 0.52
N HIS A 98 -12.84 11.05 0.75
CA HIS A 98 -13.55 10.21 -0.21
C HIS A 98 -14.90 9.65 0.29
N GLY A 99 -15.50 10.21 1.34
CA GLY A 99 -16.90 9.94 1.71
C GLY A 99 -17.30 8.46 1.77
N THR A 100 -16.37 7.55 2.06
CA THR A 100 -16.60 6.11 1.98
C THR A 100 -16.77 5.58 3.41
N TYR A 101 -18.02 5.30 3.78
CA TYR A 101 -18.36 4.64 5.05
C TYR A 101 -17.64 3.28 5.13
N LEU A 102 -16.73 3.12 6.09
CA LEU A 102 -16.16 1.82 6.43
C LEU A 102 -16.77 1.32 7.77
N PRO A 103 -17.18 0.05 7.85
CA PRO A 103 -17.81 -0.53 9.02
C PRO A 103 -16.86 -0.61 10.22
N LEU A 104 -17.46 -0.50 11.41
CA LEU A 104 -16.90 -0.28 12.75
C LEU A 104 -15.88 -1.31 13.28
N THR A 105 -15.24 -2.14 12.45
CA THR A 105 -14.34 -3.20 12.92
C THR A 105 -12.90 -2.73 13.15
N LEU A 106 -12.54 -1.51 12.77
CA LEU A 106 -11.16 -0.99 12.89
C LEU A 106 -10.90 -0.16 14.15
N THR A 107 -11.89 0.00 15.03
CA THR A 107 -11.79 0.80 16.27
C THR A 107 -11.47 -0.03 17.52
N ASN A 108 -11.49 -1.36 17.47
CA ASN A 108 -11.46 -2.21 18.67
C ASN A 108 -10.06 -2.43 19.29
N VAL A 109 -9.08 -1.57 19.03
CA VAL A 109 -7.75 -1.64 19.69
C VAL A 109 -7.44 -0.42 20.55
N ILE A 110 -8.32 0.58 20.61
CA ILE A 110 -8.10 1.79 21.40
C ILE A 110 -9.38 2.20 22.13
N THR A 111 -9.78 1.45 23.15
CA THR A 111 -10.62 1.99 24.22
C THR A 111 -10.11 1.50 25.57
N PRO A 112 -9.53 2.36 26.42
CA PRO A 112 -9.44 2.07 27.84
C PRO A 112 -10.85 2.00 28.42
N SER A 113 -11.04 0.98 29.25
CA SER A 113 -12.18 0.72 30.13
C SER A 113 -12.75 1.98 30.79
N TRP A 114 -14.03 2.28 30.56
CA TRP A 114 -15.12 2.49 31.54
C TRP A 114 -16.25 3.33 30.92
N PRO A 115 -17.51 3.02 31.28
CA PRO A 115 -18.33 4.07 31.86
C PRO A 115 -18.67 3.74 33.31
N ARG A 116 -18.35 4.67 34.21
CA ARG A 116 -18.94 4.77 35.55
C ARG A 116 -20.46 4.80 35.40
N GLN A 117 -21.14 3.86 36.03
CA GLN A 117 -22.40 4.09 36.73
C GLN A 117 -22.16 3.78 38.20
#